data_AF-A0A9D9L5T3-F1
#
_entry.id   AF-A0A9D9L5T3-F1
#
_cell.length_a   1.000
_cell.length_b   1.000
_cell.length_c   1.000
_cell.angle_alpha   90.00
_cell.angle_beta   90.00
_cell.angle_gamma   90.00
#
_symmetry.space_group_name_H-M   'P 1'
#
loop_
_entity.id
_entity.type
_entity.pdbx_description
1 polymer ?
#
loop_
_entity_poly.entity_id
_entity_poly.type
_entity_poly.pdbx_seq_one_letter_code
_entity_poly.pdbx_strand_id
1 'polypeptide(L)'
;MAMSINELRTKRASLWEETKKFLAEHTDKDGKMAAADAEAYEKMEADIAEMGKTIDRLEKQAEMDTKLAMPTSKPLVGVPGKPEKKGTASDEYRKAMFTAIRTKFRDVSNVLQEGIDEAGGYLVPDE
;
A
#
# COMPACT_ATOMS: atom_id res chain seq x y z
N MET A 1 -27.76 -13.52 2.99
CA MET A 1 -26.38 -13.08 2.67
C MET A 1 -26.12 -11.81 3.43
N ALA A 2 -25.05 -11.74 4.24
CA ALA A 2 -24.66 -10.51 4.89
C ALA A 2 -24.24 -9.48 3.81
N MET A 3 -24.56 -8.20 3.99
CA MET A 3 -24.13 -7.15 3.06
C MET A 3 -22.61 -7.04 3.05
N SER A 4 -22.03 -6.78 1.88
CA SER A 4 -20.61 -6.51 1.73
C SER A 4 -20.23 -5.16 2.36
N ILE A 5 -18.95 -5.00 2.76
CA ILE A 5 -18.43 -3.74 3.32
C ILE A 5 -18.72 -2.55 2.38
N ASN A 6 -18.60 -2.76 1.07
CA ASN A 6 -18.86 -1.72 0.09
C ASN A 6 -20.33 -1.30 0.08
N GLU A 7 -21.27 -2.25 0.15
CA GLU A 7 -22.70 -1.96 0.24
C GLU A 7 -23.07 -1.24 1.54
N LEU A 8 -22.42 -1.58 2.66
CA LEU A 8 -22.63 -0.85 3.92
C LEU A 8 -22.11 0.59 3.84
N ARG A 9 -20.95 0.81 3.21
CA ARG A 9 -20.40 2.15 2.96
C ARG A 9 -21.32 2.99 2.07
N THR A 10 -21.86 2.42 0.99
CA THR A 10 -22.80 3.15 0.12
C THR A 10 -24.09 3.49 0.84
N LYS A 11 -24.62 2.57 1.66
CA LYS A 11 -25.81 2.85 2.48
C LYS A 11 -25.56 3.93 3.52
N ARG A 12 -24.45 3.89 4.25
CA ARG A 12 -24.08 4.94 5.22
C ARG A 12 -23.94 6.29 4.52
N ALA A 13 -23.39 6.33 3.31
CA ALA A 13 -23.29 7.55 2.53
C ALA A 13 -24.68 8.08 2.11
N SER A 14 -25.59 7.21 1.63
CA SER A 14 -26.97 7.60 1.31
C SER A 14 -27.68 8.17 2.53
N LEU A 15 -27.61 7.46 3.66
CA LEU A 15 -28.27 7.85 4.91
C LEU A 15 -27.71 9.18 5.42
N TRP A 16 -26.40 9.39 5.33
CA TRP A 16 -25.77 10.68 5.65
C TRP A 16 -26.24 11.83 4.76
N GLU A 17 -26.39 11.61 3.45
CA GLU A 17 -26.93 12.63 2.55
C GLU A 17 -28.41 12.90 2.82
N GLU A 18 -29.20 11.88 3.19
CA GLU A 18 -30.58 12.05 3.64
C GLU A 18 -30.66 12.84 4.94
N THR A 19 -29.82 12.52 5.93
CA THR A 19 -29.75 13.25 7.22
C THR A 19 -29.34 14.70 7.02
N LYS A 20 -28.42 15.00 6.10
CA LYS A 20 -28.08 16.37 5.73
C LYS A 20 -29.25 17.12 5.10
N LYS A 21 -29.99 16.48 4.19
CA LYS A 21 -31.19 17.09 3.58
C LYS A 21 -32.26 17.36 4.63
N PHE A 22 -32.49 16.39 5.53
CA PHE A 22 -33.39 16.56 6.65
C PHE A 22 -33.00 17.76 7.52
N LEU A 23 -31.72 17.87 7.91
CA LEU A 23 -31.22 19.03 8.64
C LEU A 23 -31.47 20.34 7.86
N ALA A 24 -31.22 20.37 6.55
CA ALA A 24 -31.40 21.57 5.73
C ALA A 24 -32.87 21.97 5.55
N GLU A 25 -33.79 21.01 5.45
CA GLU A 25 -35.23 21.26 5.29
C GLU A 25 -35.92 21.61 6.61
N HIS A 26 -35.44 21.06 7.72
CA HIS A 26 -36.04 21.22 9.05
C HIS A 26 -35.35 22.29 9.91
N THR A 27 -34.31 22.97 9.41
CA THR A 27 -33.69 24.12 10.08
C THR A 27 -34.24 25.42 9.53
N ASP A 28 -34.91 26.20 10.38
CA ASP A 28 -35.40 27.52 10.02
C ASP A 28 -34.26 28.54 9.83
N LYS A 29 -34.59 29.70 9.24
CA LYS A 29 -33.66 30.83 9.01
C LYS A 29 -32.96 31.34 10.28
N ASP A 30 -33.57 31.09 11.44
CA ASP A 30 -33.05 31.45 12.76
C ASP A 30 -32.21 30.33 13.41
N GLY A 31 -31.94 29.23 12.68
CA GLY A 31 -31.16 28.10 13.18
C GLY A 31 -31.90 27.25 14.22
N LYS A 32 -33.24 27.28 14.23
CA LYS A 32 -34.08 26.52 15.16
C LYS A 32 -34.74 25.35 14.45
N MET A 33 -34.81 24.21 15.15
CA MET A 33 -35.56 23.02 14.73
C MET A 33 -36.69 22.75 15.72
N ALA A 34 -37.78 22.16 15.25
CA ALA A 34 -38.83 21.68 16.13
C ALA A 34 -38.33 20.53 17.02
N ALA A 35 -38.85 20.41 18.24
CA ALA A 35 -38.44 19.34 19.16
C ALA A 35 -38.64 17.93 18.57
N ALA A 36 -39.71 17.73 17.79
CA ALA A 36 -39.97 16.47 17.10
C ALA A 36 -38.93 16.15 16.01
N ASP A 37 -38.45 17.18 15.30
CA ASP A 37 -37.45 17.03 14.25
C ASP A 37 -36.05 16.79 14.84
N ALA A 38 -35.76 17.40 16.00
CA ALA A 38 -34.53 17.13 16.75
C ALA A 38 -34.45 15.65 17.19
N GLU A 39 -35.53 15.09 17.74
CA GLU A 39 -35.57 13.67 18.10
C GLU A 39 -35.41 12.74 16.89
N ALA A 40 -35.98 13.11 15.74
CA ALA A 40 -35.82 12.34 14.51
C ALA A 40 -34.37 12.39 14.00
N TYR A 41 -33.74 13.57 14.06
CA TYR A 41 -32.35 13.77 13.68
C TYR A 41 -31.39 12.97 14.58
N GLU A 42 -31.59 12.99 15.90
CA GLU A 42 -30.78 12.19 16.84
C GLU A 42 -30.85 10.68 16.53
N LYS A 43 -32.02 10.17 16.14
CA LYS A 43 -32.16 8.78 15.71
C LYS A 43 -31.38 8.50 14.42
N MET A 44 -31.44 9.39 13.43
CA MET A 44 -30.66 9.26 12.21
C MET A 44 -29.15 9.27 12.50
N GLU A 45 -28.68 10.16 13.37
CA GLU A 45 -27.27 10.19 13.78
C GLU A 45 -26.85 8.90 14.49
N ALA A 46 -27.70 8.35 15.35
CA ALA A 46 -27.46 7.09 16.03
C ALA A 46 -27.33 5.93 15.02
N ASP A 47 -28.22 5.86 14.03
CA ASP A 47 -28.18 4.86 12.96
C ASP A 47 -26.88 4.97 12.13
N ILE A 48 -26.47 6.18 11.75
CA ILE A 48 -25.20 6.42 11.03
C ILE A 48 -24.01 5.98 11.87
N ALA A 49 -24.02 6.28 13.17
CA ALA A 49 -22.96 5.91 14.09
C ALA A 49 -22.89 4.39 14.27
N GLU A 50 -24.02 3.70 14.38
CA GLU A 50 -24.08 2.24 14.46
C GLU A 50 -23.59 1.56 13.16
N MET A 51 -24.00 2.08 12.00
CA MET A 51 -23.48 1.62 10.70
C MET A 51 -21.98 1.83 10.60
N GLY A 52 -21.47 2.98 11.06
CA GLY A 52 -20.03 3.27 11.13
C GLY A 52 -19.28 2.23 11.97
N LYS A 53 -19.73 1.98 13.20
CA LYS A 53 -19.13 0.96 14.08
C LYS A 53 -19.12 -0.43 13.46
N THR A 54 -20.19 -0.78 12.74
CA THR A 54 -20.31 -2.08 12.07
C THR A 54 -19.31 -2.19 10.92
N ILE A 55 -19.18 -1.15 10.10
CA ILE A 55 -18.19 -1.06 9.01
C ILE A 55 -16.78 -1.20 9.57
N ASP A 56 -16.43 -0.43 10.61
CA ASP A 56 -15.09 -0.45 11.21
C ASP A 56 -14.72 -1.84 11.75
N ARG A 57 -15.69 -2.55 12.33
CA ARG A 57 -15.49 -3.93 12.82
C ARG A 57 -15.19 -4.88 11.66
N LEU A 58 -15.96 -4.79 10.57
CA LEU A 58 -15.78 -5.63 9.40
C LEU A 58 -14.48 -5.32 8.66
N GLU A 59 -14.07 -4.06 8.61
CA GLU A 59 -12.78 -3.65 8.03
C GLU A 59 -11.61 -4.19 8.83
N LYS A 60 -11.65 -4.11 10.16
CA LYS A 60 -10.64 -4.72 11.02
C LYS A 60 -10.57 -6.23 10.83
N GLN A 61 -11.71 -6.90 10.70
CA GLN A 61 -11.74 -8.33 10.42
C GLN A 61 -11.11 -8.65 9.07
N ALA A 62 -11.50 -7.93 8.01
CA ALA A 62 -10.93 -8.11 6.67
C ALA A 62 -9.43 -7.82 6.61
N GLU A 63 -8.94 -6.81 7.34
CA GLU A 63 -7.52 -6.54 7.47
C GLU A 63 -6.76 -7.66 8.18
N MET A 64 -7.31 -8.20 9.28
CA MET A 64 -6.69 -9.33 9.98
C MET A 64 -6.66 -10.57 9.09
N ASP A 65 -7.76 -10.88 8.41
CA ASP A 65 -7.83 -12.01 7.47
C ASP A 65 -6.81 -11.83 6.34
N THR A 66 -6.66 -10.62 5.81
CA THR A 66 -5.66 -10.30 4.78
C THR A 66 -4.24 -10.47 5.32
N LYS A 67 -3.95 -9.99 6.54
CA LYS A 67 -2.63 -10.14 7.17
C LYS A 67 -2.29 -11.61 7.47
N LEU A 68 -3.28 -12.39 7.89
CA LEU A 68 -3.12 -13.83 8.12
C LEU A 68 -2.99 -14.63 6.81
N ALA A 69 -3.62 -14.16 5.74
CA ALA A 69 -3.49 -14.74 4.41
C ALA A 69 -2.18 -14.36 3.70
N MET A 70 -1.46 -13.34 4.16
CA MET A 70 -0.15 -13.01 3.60
C MET A 70 0.81 -14.18 3.82
N PRO A 71 1.55 -14.61 2.78
CA PRO A 71 2.52 -15.67 2.93
C PRO A 71 3.59 -15.24 3.92
N THR A 72 3.84 -16.07 4.94
CA THR A 72 4.82 -15.82 6.01
C THR A 72 6.26 -15.79 5.50
N SER A 73 6.50 -16.30 4.30
CA SER A 73 7.76 -16.19 3.57
C SER A 73 7.57 -15.37 2.30
N LYS A 74 8.48 -14.42 2.02
CA LYS A 74 8.59 -13.85 0.68
C LYS A 74 8.80 -15.02 -0.28
N PRO A 75 7.90 -15.26 -1.27
CA PRO A 75 8.13 -16.29 -2.26
C PRO A 75 9.49 -16.03 -2.89
N LEU A 76 10.36 -17.04 -2.93
CA LEU A 76 11.62 -16.95 -3.66
C LEU A 76 11.25 -16.79 -5.13
N VAL A 77 11.19 -15.54 -5.61
CA VAL A 77 10.87 -15.22 -7.02
C VAL A 77 12.06 -15.49 -7.96
N GLY A 78 13.13 -16.10 -7.44
CA GLY A 78 14.24 -16.62 -8.22
C GLY A 78 14.05 -18.10 -8.51
N VAL A 79 14.36 -18.52 -9.74
CA VAL A 79 14.57 -19.95 -10.03
C VAL A 79 15.69 -20.43 -9.11
N PRO A 80 15.46 -21.38 -8.19
CA PRO A 80 16.53 -21.91 -7.36
C PRO A 80 17.62 -22.47 -8.29
N GLY A 81 18.83 -21.89 -8.21
CA GLY A 81 19.95 -22.26 -9.08
C GLY A 81 20.21 -21.33 -10.28
N LYS A 82 19.52 -20.20 -10.45
CA LYS A 82 20.00 -19.17 -11.40
C LYS A 82 21.21 -18.44 -10.78
N PRO A 83 22.41 -18.51 -11.39
CA PRO A 83 23.56 -17.77 -10.89
C PRO A 83 23.27 -16.27 -10.95
N GLU A 84 23.68 -15.53 -9.92
CA GLU A 84 23.71 -14.08 -9.98
C GLU A 84 24.47 -13.64 -11.24
N LYS A 85 23.89 -12.72 -11.99
CA LYS A 85 24.50 -12.23 -13.24
C LYS A 85 25.72 -11.37 -12.86
N LYS A 86 26.92 -11.91 -13.02
CA LYS A 86 28.19 -11.23 -12.76
C LYS A 86 28.74 -10.56 -14.03
N GLY A 87 29.71 -9.65 -13.87
CA GLY A 87 30.35 -8.94 -14.98
C GLY A 87 29.41 -8.05 -15.78
N THR A 88 29.48 -8.13 -17.12
CA THR A 88 28.69 -7.27 -18.03
C THR A 88 27.19 -7.57 -18.03
N ALA A 89 26.79 -8.72 -17.51
CA ALA A 89 25.39 -9.09 -17.34
C ALA A 89 24.80 -8.58 -16.01
N SER A 90 25.63 -8.00 -15.13
CA SER A 90 25.18 -7.43 -13.85
C SER A 90 24.34 -6.17 -14.05
N ASP A 91 23.37 -5.99 -13.18
CA ASP A 91 22.52 -4.80 -13.18
C ASP A 91 23.33 -3.54 -12.79
N GLU A 92 24.38 -3.69 -11.98
CA GLU A 92 25.30 -2.61 -11.61
C GLU A 92 26.13 -2.13 -12.82
N TYR A 93 26.70 -3.05 -13.61
CA TYR A 93 27.39 -2.70 -14.86
C TYR A 93 26.46 -1.97 -15.83
N ARG A 94 25.23 -2.48 -16.00
CA ARG A 94 24.23 -1.85 -16.88
C ARG A 94 23.94 -0.42 -16.44
N LYS A 95 23.78 -0.19 -15.12
CA LYS A 95 23.54 1.14 -14.55
C LYS A 95 24.75 2.07 -14.73
N ALA A 96 25.96 1.58 -14.43
CA ALA A 96 27.21 2.30 -14.61
C ALA A 96 27.42 2.76 -16.07
N MET A 97 27.19 1.85 -17.02
CA MET A 97 27.30 2.13 -18.44
C MET A 97 26.30 3.22 -18.89
N PHE A 98 25.04 3.15 -18.43
CA PHE A 98 24.07 4.20 -18.76
C PHE A 98 24.40 5.56 -18.13
N THR A 99 24.94 5.57 -16.90
CA THR A 99 25.40 6.81 -16.26
C THR A 99 26.58 7.40 -17.03
N ALA A 100 27.55 6.60 -17.43
CA ALA A 100 28.67 7.04 -18.25
C ALA A 100 28.19 7.62 -19.59
N ILE A 101 27.27 6.95 -20.30
CA ILE A 101 26.71 7.47 -21.56
C ILE A 101 26.00 8.81 -21.35
N ARG A 102 25.19 8.94 -20.29
CA ARG A 102 24.43 10.18 -20.00
C ARG A 102 25.33 11.34 -19.60
N THR A 103 26.45 11.07 -18.92
CA THR A 103 27.42 12.08 -18.49
C THR A 103 28.50 12.36 -19.56
N LYS A 104 28.37 11.81 -20.77
CA LYS A 104 29.39 11.85 -21.84
C LYS A 104 30.75 11.33 -21.35
N PHE A 105 30.74 10.23 -20.62
CA PHE A 105 31.90 9.52 -20.05
C PHE A 105 32.72 10.37 -19.08
N ARG A 106 32.08 11.33 -18.41
CA ARG A 106 32.72 12.11 -17.34
C ARG A 106 32.72 11.37 -16.01
N ASP A 107 31.66 10.61 -15.74
CA ASP A 107 31.55 9.78 -14.54
C ASP A 107 31.59 8.30 -14.96
N VAL A 108 32.75 7.68 -14.77
CA VAL A 108 32.99 6.25 -15.07
C VAL A 108 33.26 5.51 -13.78
N SER A 109 32.39 4.56 -13.43
CA SER A 109 32.56 3.70 -12.25
C SER A 109 33.16 2.35 -12.65
N ASN A 110 34.19 1.90 -11.91
CA ASN A 110 34.92 0.66 -12.23
C ASN A 110 34.22 -0.60 -11.67
N VAL A 111 33.01 -0.86 -12.16
CA VAL A 111 32.13 -1.93 -11.64
C VAL A 111 32.53 -3.33 -12.15
N LEU A 112 33.41 -3.41 -13.17
CA LEU A 112 33.93 -4.68 -13.69
C LEU A 112 35.27 -5.09 -13.06
N GLN A 113 35.82 -4.28 -12.14
CA GLN A 113 37.06 -4.64 -11.47
C GLN A 113 36.77 -5.68 -10.38
N GLU A 114 36.77 -6.94 -10.78
CA GLU A 114 36.89 -8.05 -9.85
C GLU A 114 38.36 -8.18 -9.44
N GLY A 115 38.63 -7.95 -8.15
CA GLY A 115 39.89 -8.22 -7.42
C GLY A 115 41.19 -8.15 -8.23
N ILE A 116 41.94 -7.05 -8.08
CA ILE A 116 43.40 -7.18 -8.21
C ILE A 116 43.80 -8.07 -7.03
N ASP A 117 44.29 -9.28 -7.31
CA ASP A 117 44.98 -10.07 -6.30
C ASP A 117 46.15 -9.23 -5.78
N GLU A 118 46.04 -8.74 -4.55
CA GLU A 118 47.03 -7.83 -3.94
C GLU A 118 48.39 -8.52 -3.73
N ALA A 119 48.46 -9.85 -3.93
CA ALA A 119 49.68 -10.65 -3.85
C ALA A 119 50.06 -11.22 -5.23
N GLY A 120 50.73 -10.43 -6.06
CA GLY A 120 51.33 -10.89 -7.32
C GLY A 120 52.41 -11.96 -7.09
N GLY A 121 52.03 -13.24 -7.01
CA GLY A 121 52.93 -14.38 -6.86
C GLY A 121 52.51 -15.56 -7.74
N TYR A 122 53.47 -16.11 -8.49
CA TYR A 122 53.28 -17.39 -9.18
C TYR A 122 53.07 -18.49 -8.14
N LEU A 123 51.94 -19.21 -8.23
CA LEU A 123 51.76 -20.44 -7.47
C LEU A 123 52.64 -21.53 -8.12
N VAL A 124 53.70 -21.91 -7.40
CA VAL A 124 54.54 -23.07 -7.74
C VAL A 124 53.66 -24.32 -7.70
N PRO A 125 53.67 -25.19 -8.73
CA PRO A 125 52.94 -26.45 -8.68
C PRO A 125 53.60 -27.40 -7.66
N ASP A 126 52.83 -27.91 -6.71
CA ASP A 126 53.24 -29.04 -5.89
C ASP A 126 53.12 -30.35 -6.71
N GLU A 127 54.15 -31.21 -6.62
CA GLU A 127 54.22 -32.57 -7.21
C GLU A 127 53.20 -33.55 -6.60
#